data_AF-A0A9D8HS06-F1
#
_entry.id   AF-A0A9D8HS06-F1
#
_cell.length_a   1.000
_cell.length_b   1.000
_cell.length_c   1.000
_cell.angle_alpha   90.00
_cell.angle_beta   90.00
_cell.angle_gamma   90.00
#
_symmetry.space_group_name_H-M   'P 1'
#
loop_
_entity.id
_entity.type
_entity.pdbx_description
1 polymer ?
#
loop_
_entity_poly.entity_id
_entity_poly.type
_entity_poly.pdbx_seq_one_letter_code
_entity_poly.pdbx_strand_id
1 'polypeptide(L)'
;MGRLIKTETAGKDRMRLMRSLAWSLKTLTQHNDLNQEAKDILAYIVLVLREIATTIDLSVAAWEKRGYWVKADRFRNEWLWSMTPGTDLYNNLKLENWTEVSNLIAKVAEKTSHLKLPSRGSITQTSWVGSWKYLFEKES
;
A
#
# COMPACT_ATOMS: atom_id res chain seq x y z
N MET A 1 -10.86 -14.15 22.34
CA MET A 1 -10.09 -13.25 21.46
C MET A 1 -10.89 -11.98 21.26
N GLY A 2 -10.45 -10.88 21.85
CA GLY A 2 -11.22 -9.64 21.98
C GLY A 2 -11.49 -8.99 20.62
N ARG A 3 -12.76 -8.73 20.33
CA ARG A 3 -13.18 -7.82 19.27
C ARG A 3 -12.50 -6.46 19.51
N LEU A 4 -11.39 -6.21 18.80
CA LEU A 4 -10.85 -4.88 18.64
C LEU A 4 -11.93 -4.04 17.96
N ILE A 5 -12.60 -3.22 18.76
CA ILE A 5 -13.51 -2.18 18.30
C ILE A 5 -12.69 -1.31 17.34
N LYS A 6 -12.96 -1.43 16.03
CA LYS A 6 -12.40 -0.58 14.98
C LYS A 6 -12.98 0.83 15.14
N THR A 7 -12.44 1.57 16.10
CA THR A 7 -12.59 3.03 16.25
C THR A 7 -11.26 3.74 16.00
N GLU A 8 -10.29 3.09 15.34
CA GLU A 8 -9.26 3.85 14.63
C GLU A 8 -9.91 4.47 13.40
N THR A 9 -9.87 5.80 13.31
CA THR A 9 -10.42 6.53 12.17
C THR A 9 -9.72 6.03 10.90
N ALA A 10 -10.45 5.72 9.82
CA ALA A 10 -9.88 5.23 8.56
C ALA A 10 -8.68 6.07 8.04
N GLY A 11 -8.60 7.35 8.43
CA GLY A 11 -7.44 8.21 8.17
C GLY A 11 -6.16 7.87 8.95
N LYS A 12 -6.25 7.46 10.24
CA LYS A 12 -5.09 7.01 11.04
C LYS A 12 -4.51 5.71 10.49
N ASP A 13 -5.39 4.77 10.17
CA ASP A 13 -5.00 3.51 9.52
C ASP A 13 -4.29 3.76 8.19
N ARG A 14 -4.84 4.66 7.37
CA ARG A 14 -4.22 5.03 6.10
C ARG A 14 -2.86 5.70 6.28
N MET A 15 -2.71 6.61 7.23
CA MET A 15 -1.41 7.25 7.47
C MET A 15 -0.36 6.23 7.92
N ARG A 16 -0.74 5.22 8.71
CA ARG A 16 0.12 4.08 9.07
C ARG A 16 0.51 3.27 7.83
N LEU A 17 -0.44 2.92 6.97
CA LEU A 17 -0.21 2.19 5.71
C LEU A 17 0.67 2.98 4.73
N MET A 18 0.45 4.28 4.60
CA MET A 18 1.25 5.16 3.76
C MET A 18 2.71 5.26 4.24
N ARG A 19 2.92 5.29 5.56
CA ARG A 19 4.27 5.24 6.15
C ARG A 19 4.93 3.87 5.96
N SER A 20 4.18 2.77 6.11
CA SER A 20 4.73 1.44 5.87
C SER A 20 5.11 1.26 4.41
N LEU A 21 4.26 1.72 3.47
CA LEU A 21 4.55 1.77 2.04
C LEU A 21 5.84 2.54 1.74
N ALA A 22 5.95 3.79 2.22
CA ALA A 22 7.13 4.62 2.02
C ALA A 22 8.41 3.99 2.62
N TRP A 23 8.28 3.29 3.76
CA TRP A 23 9.40 2.57 4.34
C TRP A 23 9.82 1.36 3.50
N SER A 24 8.87 0.55 3.03
CA SER A 24 9.13 -0.59 2.14
C SER A 24 9.78 -0.17 0.83
N LEU A 25 9.34 0.95 0.24
CA LEU A 25 9.95 1.52 -0.97
C LEU A 25 11.41 1.93 -0.71
N LYS A 26 11.67 2.60 0.43
CA LYS A 26 13.03 2.97 0.82
C LYS A 26 13.90 1.74 1.06
N THR A 27 13.39 0.72 1.73
CA THR A 27 14.12 -0.54 1.94
C THR A 27 14.43 -1.20 0.61
N LEU A 28 13.46 -1.24 -0.33
CA LEU A 28 13.68 -1.82 -1.66
C LEU A 28 14.83 -1.13 -2.41
N THR A 29 14.95 0.20 -2.34
CA THR A 29 16.07 0.93 -2.97
C THR A 29 17.43 0.64 -2.34
N GLN A 30 17.46 0.08 -1.13
CA GLN A 30 18.70 -0.34 -0.45
C GLN A 30 19.14 -1.75 -0.84
N HIS A 31 18.25 -2.54 -1.45
CA HIS A 31 18.58 -3.85 -2.01
C HIS A 31 18.97 -3.69 -3.48
N ASN A 32 20.21 -4.05 -3.80
CA ASN A 32 20.72 -3.99 -5.18
C ASN A 32 20.41 -5.26 -5.99
N ASP A 33 20.05 -6.35 -5.30
CA ASP A 33 19.78 -7.67 -5.91
C ASP A 33 18.31 -8.06 -5.75
N LEU A 34 17.77 -8.74 -6.77
CA LEU A 34 16.44 -9.38 -6.76
C LEU A 34 16.42 -10.65 -5.89
N ASN A 35 16.73 -10.48 -4.61
CA ASN A 35 16.73 -11.56 -3.62
C ASN A 35 15.30 -11.92 -3.17
N GLN A 36 15.15 -13.05 -2.48
CA GLN A 36 13.86 -13.49 -1.92
C GLN A 36 13.23 -12.40 -1.03
N GLU A 37 14.05 -11.65 -0.29
CA GLU A 37 13.59 -10.52 0.52
C GLU A 37 13.03 -9.37 -0.32
N ALA A 38 13.66 -9.05 -1.47
CA ALA A 38 13.16 -8.04 -2.38
C ALA A 38 11.79 -8.44 -2.95
N LYS A 39 11.60 -9.73 -3.29
CA LYS A 39 10.30 -10.28 -3.71
C LYS A 39 9.26 -10.15 -2.60
N ASP A 40 9.61 -10.48 -1.36
CA ASP A 40 8.73 -10.30 -0.20
C ASP A 40 8.34 -8.84 0.03
N ILE A 41 9.28 -7.90 -0.13
CA ILE A 41 9.01 -6.45 -0.04
C ILE A 41 8.06 -6.01 -1.16
N LEU A 42 8.27 -6.48 -2.39
CA LEU A 42 7.39 -6.18 -3.53
C LEU A 42 5.97 -6.68 -3.30
N ALA A 43 5.82 -7.92 -2.81
CA ALA A 43 4.52 -8.46 -2.46
C ALA A 43 3.85 -7.70 -1.32
N TYR A 44 4.63 -7.28 -0.31
CA TYR A 44 4.12 -6.44 0.77
C TYR A 44 3.62 -5.08 0.25
N ILE A 45 4.35 -4.44 -0.68
CA ILE A 45 3.92 -3.19 -1.34
C ILE A 45 2.58 -3.37 -2.03
N VAL A 46 2.38 -4.47 -2.78
CA VAL A 46 1.09 -4.80 -3.42
C VAL A 46 -0.03 -4.87 -2.40
N LEU A 47 0.17 -5.60 -1.30
CA LEU A 47 -0.84 -5.78 -0.25
C LEU A 47 -1.20 -4.44 0.40
N VAL A 48 -0.21 -3.62 0.73
CA VAL A 48 -0.43 -2.30 1.34
C VAL A 48 -1.16 -1.35 0.39
N LEU A 49 -0.84 -1.34 -0.90
CA LEU A 49 -1.54 -0.53 -1.90
C LEU A 49 -3.03 -0.90 -2.00
N ARG A 50 -3.34 -2.20 -2.01
CA ARG A 50 -4.73 -2.71 -2.03
C ARG A 50 -5.48 -2.38 -0.74
N GLU A 51 -4.82 -2.48 0.41
CA GLU A 51 -5.41 -2.10 1.69
C GLU A 51 -5.72 -0.59 1.72
N ILE A 52 -4.79 0.25 1.22
CA ILE A 52 -5.00 1.70 1.08
C ILE A 52 -6.26 1.97 0.25
N ALA A 53 -6.36 1.38 -0.95
CA ALA A 53 -7.53 1.54 -1.83
C ALA A 53 -8.83 1.16 -1.10
N THR A 54 -8.83 0.03 -0.38
CA THR A 54 -9.98 -0.41 0.43
C THR A 54 -10.36 0.63 1.50
N THR A 55 -9.38 1.27 2.16
CA THR A 55 -9.68 2.33 3.13
C THR A 55 -10.29 3.57 2.49
N ILE A 56 -9.99 3.86 1.22
CA ILE A 56 -10.60 4.96 0.45
C ILE A 56 -12.07 4.65 0.23
N ASP A 57 -12.37 3.47 -0.31
CA ASP A 57 -13.74 3.07 -0.63
C ASP A 57 -14.65 3.07 0.61
N LEU A 58 -14.16 2.57 1.74
CA LEU A 58 -14.88 2.61 3.01
C LEU A 58 -15.16 4.06 3.48
N SER A 59 -14.19 4.95 3.34
CA SER A 59 -14.33 6.35 3.73
C SER A 59 -15.33 7.09 2.84
N VAL A 60 -15.26 6.83 1.54
CA VAL A 60 -16.15 7.44 0.56
C VAL A 60 -17.59 6.94 0.76
N ALA A 61 -17.79 5.63 0.86
CA ALA A 61 -19.11 5.05 1.10
C ALA A 61 -19.74 5.58 2.40
N ALA A 62 -18.94 5.81 3.45
CA ALA A 62 -19.41 6.41 4.69
C ALA A 62 -19.85 7.87 4.53
N TRP A 63 -19.20 8.65 3.65
CA TRP A 63 -19.57 10.03 3.36
C TRP A 63 -20.79 10.13 2.43
N GLU A 64 -20.89 9.26 1.44
CA GLU A 64 -22.05 9.14 0.54
C GLU A 64 -23.32 8.81 1.34
N LYS A 65 -23.25 7.83 2.26
CA LYS A 65 -24.36 7.50 3.17
C LYS A 65 -24.80 8.67 4.06
N ARG A 66 -23.93 9.66 4.29
CA ARG A 66 -24.22 10.88 5.07
C ARG A 66 -24.60 12.07 4.20
N GLY A 67 -24.70 11.90 2.88
CA GLY A 67 -25.03 12.97 1.93
C GLY A 67 -23.87 13.90 1.55
N TYR A 68 -22.63 13.58 1.92
CA TYR A 68 -21.45 14.40 1.63
C TYR A 68 -20.80 14.08 0.28
N TRP A 69 -21.60 14.09 -0.80
CA TRP A 69 -21.18 13.67 -2.14
C TRP A 69 -20.01 14.50 -2.70
N VAL A 70 -20.02 15.82 -2.52
CA VAL A 70 -18.92 16.71 -2.99
C VAL A 70 -17.60 16.40 -2.26
N LYS A 71 -17.67 16.05 -0.97
CA LYS A 71 -16.49 15.70 -0.18
C LYS A 71 -15.95 14.32 -0.59
N ALA A 72 -16.85 13.37 -0.81
CA ALA A 72 -16.54 12.04 -1.36
C ALA A 72 -15.84 12.14 -2.72
N ASP A 73 -16.37 12.95 -3.63
CA ASP A 73 -15.81 13.10 -4.97
C ASP A 73 -14.42 13.75 -4.98
N ARG A 74 -14.23 14.85 -4.25
CA ARG A 74 -12.91 15.48 -4.08
C ARG A 74 -11.87 14.49 -3.56
N PHE A 75 -12.27 13.66 -2.61
CA PHE A 75 -11.39 12.67 -2.01
C PHE A 75 -11.11 11.47 -2.90
N ARG A 76 -12.10 11.00 -3.69
CA ARG A 76 -11.83 10.02 -4.75
C ARG A 76 -10.81 10.57 -5.73
N ASN A 77 -10.96 11.81 -6.19
CA ASN A 77 -10.02 12.43 -7.12
C ASN A 77 -8.60 12.55 -6.53
N GLU A 78 -8.47 12.95 -5.27
CA GLU A 78 -7.18 13.01 -4.57
C GLU A 78 -6.49 11.63 -4.47
N TRP A 79 -7.29 10.57 -4.28
CA TRP A 79 -6.79 9.21 -4.06
C TRP A 79 -6.90 8.29 -5.29
N LEU A 80 -7.26 8.83 -6.45
CA LEU A 80 -7.44 8.08 -7.69
C LEU A 80 -6.19 7.29 -8.05
N TRP A 81 -5.01 7.87 -7.78
CA TRP A 81 -3.72 7.24 -8.01
C TRP A 81 -3.51 5.95 -7.23
N SER A 82 -4.20 5.71 -6.11
CA SER A 82 -4.02 4.51 -5.28
C SER A 82 -4.85 3.30 -5.72
N MET A 83 -5.80 3.49 -6.65
CA MET A 83 -6.77 2.45 -7.02
C MET A 83 -6.19 1.34 -7.88
N THR A 84 -5.35 1.68 -8.87
CA THR A 84 -4.81 0.73 -9.85
C THR A 84 -3.44 0.16 -9.53
N PRO A 85 -2.47 0.88 -8.90
CA PRO A 85 -1.09 0.43 -8.84
C PRO A 85 -0.89 -0.91 -8.12
N GLY A 86 -1.72 -1.24 -7.12
CA GLY A 86 -1.63 -2.54 -6.45
C GLY A 86 -1.98 -3.71 -7.38
N THR A 87 -2.97 -3.53 -8.25
CA THR A 87 -3.38 -4.54 -9.24
C THR A 87 -2.40 -4.62 -10.39
N ASP A 88 -1.96 -3.47 -10.90
CA ASP A 88 -0.99 -3.39 -12.00
C ASP A 88 0.35 -4.00 -11.58
N LEU A 89 0.82 -3.70 -10.36
CA LEU A 89 2.07 -4.25 -9.83
C LEU A 89 1.96 -5.77 -9.64
N TYR A 90 0.84 -6.28 -9.14
CA TYR A 90 0.61 -7.73 -9.03
C TYR A 90 0.68 -8.44 -10.40
N ASN A 91 -0.01 -7.89 -11.40
CA ASN A 91 -0.03 -8.47 -12.75
C ASN A 91 1.37 -8.48 -13.37
N ASN A 92 2.13 -7.39 -13.23
CA ASN A 92 3.50 -7.34 -13.75
C ASN A 92 4.46 -8.25 -12.98
N LEU A 93 4.28 -8.46 -11.67
CA LEU A 93 5.04 -9.44 -10.90
C LEU A 93 4.75 -10.88 -11.36
N LYS A 94 3.50 -11.20 -11.69
CA LYS A 94 3.11 -12.51 -12.23
C LYS A 94 3.69 -12.78 -13.62
N LEU A 95 3.80 -11.74 -14.44
CA LEU A 95 4.40 -11.79 -15.78
C LEU A 95 5.93 -11.63 -15.75
N GLU A 96 6.53 -11.47 -14.58
CA GLU A 96 7.97 -11.19 -14.39
C GLU A 96 8.47 -9.97 -15.20
N ASN A 97 7.59 -8.99 -15.43
CA ASN A 97 7.92 -7.76 -16.15
C ASN A 97 8.60 -6.74 -15.22
N TRP A 98 9.88 -6.97 -14.92
CA TRP A 98 10.66 -6.17 -13.97
C TRP A 98 10.82 -4.70 -14.38
N THR A 99 10.79 -4.39 -15.67
CA THR A 99 10.86 -3.01 -16.17
C THR A 99 9.62 -2.22 -15.74
N GLU A 100 8.42 -2.77 -15.97
CA GLU A 100 7.18 -2.10 -15.56
C GLU A 100 6.99 -2.09 -14.05
N VAL A 101 7.42 -3.14 -13.34
CA VAL A 101 7.47 -3.16 -11.87
C VAL A 101 8.27 -1.98 -11.35
N SER A 102 9.46 -1.74 -11.91
CA SER A 102 10.34 -0.62 -11.50
C SER A 102 9.70 0.74 -11.79
N ASN A 103 9.07 0.91 -12.95
CA ASN A 103 8.35 2.12 -13.32
C ASN A 103 7.18 2.43 -12.36
N LEU A 104 6.39 1.42 -12.02
CA LEU A 104 5.26 1.56 -11.08
C LEU A 104 5.74 1.93 -9.68
N ILE A 105 6.80 1.29 -9.20
CA ILE A 105 7.42 1.58 -7.91
C ILE A 105 7.92 3.02 -7.85
N ALA A 106 8.60 3.50 -8.90
CA ALA A 106 9.06 4.88 -8.97
C ALA A 106 7.89 5.88 -8.89
N LYS A 107 6.80 5.63 -9.62
CA LYS A 107 5.58 6.47 -9.57
C LYS A 107 4.95 6.48 -8.17
N VAL A 108 4.87 5.33 -7.51
CA VAL A 108 4.34 5.23 -6.14
C VAL A 108 5.27 5.93 -5.15
N ALA A 109 6.59 5.78 -5.29
CA ALA A 109 7.59 6.45 -4.46
C ALA A 109 7.47 7.97 -4.56
N GLU A 110 7.30 8.52 -5.77
CA GLU A 110 7.05 9.94 -5.98
C GLU A 110 5.82 10.43 -5.21
N LYS A 111 4.70 9.68 -5.27
CA LYS A 111 3.47 10.01 -4.54
C LYS A 111 3.65 9.98 -3.02
N THR A 112 4.56 9.16 -2.49
CA THR A 112 4.80 9.04 -1.05
C THR A 112 5.95 9.92 -0.53
N SER A 113 6.69 10.59 -1.41
CA SER A 113 7.89 11.37 -1.08
C SER A 113 7.68 12.50 -0.06
N HIS A 114 6.48 13.08 -0.03
CA HIS A 114 6.11 14.16 0.89
C HIS A 114 5.90 13.70 2.33
N LEU A 115 5.85 12.39 2.58
CA LEU A 115 5.57 11.83 3.91
C LEU A 115 6.80 11.88 4.81
N LYS A 116 6.65 12.51 5.98
CA LYS A 116 7.65 12.44 7.04
C LYS A 116 7.65 11.04 7.65
N LEU A 117 8.70 10.28 7.33
CA LEU A 117 8.96 8.99 7.96
C LEU A 117 9.52 9.19 9.37
N PRO A 118 8.94 8.54 10.41
CA PRO A 118 9.56 8.56 11.73
C PRO A 118 10.91 7.84 11.70
N SER A 119 11.84 8.27 12.56
CA SER A 119 13.15 7.64 12.71
C SER A 119 13.01 6.14 13.03
N ARG A 120 13.98 5.35 12.53
CA ARG A 120 14.10 3.88 12.61
C ARG A 120 13.70 3.37 14.01
N GLY A 121 12.45 2.92 14.19
CA GLY A 121 11.94 2.48 15.49
C GLY A 121 10.43 2.21 15.58
N SER A 122 9.59 2.79 14.71
CA SER A 122 8.12 2.65 14.82
C SER A 122 7.45 1.70 13.82
N ILE A 123 8.14 1.26 12.77
CA ILE A 123 7.63 0.28 11.80
C ILE A 123 8.43 -1.00 12.02
N THR A 124 7.71 -2.01 12.51
CA THR A 124 8.25 -3.33 12.86
C THR A 124 9.01 -3.89 11.65
N GLN A 125 10.31 -4.07 11.84
CA GLN A 125 11.34 -4.31 10.83
C GLN A 125 11.19 -5.65 10.06
N THR A 126 10.07 -6.35 10.21
CA THR A 126 9.87 -7.76 9.79
C THR A 126 8.51 -8.01 9.13
N SER A 127 7.74 -6.97 8.82
CA SER A 127 6.33 -7.14 8.39
C SER A 127 6.17 -7.72 6.98
N TRP A 128 7.22 -7.77 6.16
CA TRP A 128 7.16 -8.31 4.78
C TRP A 128 7.52 -9.79 4.67
N VAL A 129 8.15 -10.41 5.68
CA VAL A 129 8.64 -11.79 5.58
C VAL A 129 7.48 -12.74 5.28
N GLY A 130 7.56 -13.46 4.16
CA GLY A 130 6.50 -14.38 3.72
C GLY A 130 5.30 -13.72 3.02
N SER A 131 5.36 -12.41 2.75
CA SER A 131 4.30 -11.71 2.00
C SER A 131 4.18 -12.22 0.58
N TRP A 132 5.28 -12.66 -0.04
CA TRP A 132 5.24 -13.28 -1.36
C TRP A 132 4.36 -14.53 -1.34
N LYS A 133 4.63 -15.44 -0.40
CA LYS A 133 3.84 -16.66 -0.25
C LYS A 133 2.36 -16.34 0.00
N TYR A 134 2.05 -15.41 0.91
CA TYR A 134 0.68 -15.00 1.19
C TYR A 134 -0.05 -14.41 -0.03
N LEU A 135 0.64 -13.58 -0.81
CA LEU A 135 0.05 -12.94 -1.99
C LEU A 135 -0.33 -13.96 -3.07
N PHE A 136 0.55 -14.94 -3.33
CA PHE A 136 0.28 -15.98 -4.32
C PHE A 136 -0.67 -17.07 -3.80
N GLU A 137 -0.66 -17.36 -2.50
CA GLU A 137 -1.58 -18.32 -1.87
C GLU A 137 -3.02 -17.80 -1.80
N LYS A 138 -3.21 -16.48 -1.60
CA LYS A 138 -4.54 -15.85 -1.56
C LYS A 138 -5.20 -15.70 -2.94
N GLU A 139 -4.40 -15.69 -3.99
CA GLU A 139 -4.83 -15.48 -5.39
C GLU A 139 -4.80 -16.76 -6.24
N SER A 140 -4.48 -17.92 -5.63
CA SER A 140 -4.57 -19.26 -6.24
C SER A 140 -5.95 -19.87 -5.99
#